data_AF-A0A3R6BUB9-F1
#
_entry.id   AF-A0A3R6BUB9-F1
#
_cell.length_a   1.000
_cell.length_b   1.000
_cell.length_c   1.000
_cell.angle_alpha   90.00
_cell.angle_beta   90.00
_cell.angle_gamma   90.00
#
_symmetry.space_group_name_H-M   'P 1'
#
loop_
_entity.id
_entity.type
_entity.pdbx_description
1 polymer ?
#
loop_
_entity_poly.entity_id
_entity_poly.type
_entity_poly.pdbx_seq_one_letter_code
_entity_poly.pdbx_strand_id
1 'polypeptide(L)'
;MFCNSCRSSNYSPNVESDETFFEESEKGNRHLKRPPRKRGTDPKSSGISDNKAKVIVTTDRKNDLNMTRCGKGRLTKADIAESLGTPLDKDVILCSDGHVSYKGYANDNHLKHVVLRDDIKQRVKQERFHIQHVNSLHNRLKKWIASTFWGVSTKYLQNYLNWFKVVVTVLKKEANHANALLRLSMMENKALFVTQ
;
A
#
# COMPACT_ATOMS: atom_id res chain seq x y z
N MET A 1 -18.25 -0.84 -7.95
CA MET A 1 -17.80 0.49 -8.42
C MET A 1 -17.19 1.17 -7.20
N PHE A 2 -15.86 1.24 -7.11
CA PHE A 2 -15.23 1.84 -5.92
C PHE A 2 -15.36 3.36 -6.00
N CYS A 3 -15.83 3.98 -4.92
CA CYS A 3 -15.98 5.42 -4.82
C CYS A 3 -14.59 6.08 -4.82
N ASN A 4 -14.18 6.60 -5.96
CA ASN A 4 -12.99 7.46 -6.10
C ASN A 4 -13.28 8.93 -5.73
N SER A 5 -14.47 9.27 -5.21
CA SER A 5 -14.94 10.68 -5.24
C SER A 5 -14.62 11.54 -4.00
N CYS A 6 -13.90 11.05 -2.98
CA CYS A 6 -13.55 11.89 -1.83
C CYS A 6 -12.16 11.53 -1.25
N ARG A 7 -11.06 11.96 -1.88
CA ARG A 7 -9.76 12.00 -1.21
C ARG A 7 -8.92 13.20 -1.68
N SER A 8 -9.26 14.41 -1.25
CA SER A 8 -8.22 15.44 -1.08
C SER A 8 -7.49 15.14 0.22
N SER A 9 -6.53 14.21 0.19
CA SER A 9 -5.66 13.99 1.35
C SER A 9 -4.61 15.09 1.36
N ASN A 10 -4.74 16.03 2.29
CA ASN A 10 -3.72 17.06 2.55
C ASN A 10 -2.54 16.42 3.29
N TYR A 11 -1.72 15.70 2.53
CA TYR A 11 -0.49 15.14 3.04
C TYR A 11 0.40 16.21 3.65
N SER A 12 1.15 15.85 4.68
CA SER A 12 2.21 16.70 5.20
C SER A 12 3.29 16.95 4.13
N PRO A 13 4.12 17.99 4.27
CA PRO A 13 5.14 18.35 3.27
C PRO A 13 6.14 17.23 2.94
N ASN A 14 6.27 16.20 3.78
CA ASN A 14 7.11 15.03 3.49
C ASN A 14 6.22 13.80 3.38
N VAL A 15 6.21 13.18 2.20
CA VAL A 15 5.47 11.96 1.92
C VAL A 15 6.43 10.84 1.62
N GLU A 16 6.29 9.74 2.33
CA GLU A 16 7.03 8.50 2.09
C GLU A 16 6.16 7.57 1.23
N SER A 17 6.70 7.05 0.14
CA SER A 17 6.03 6.08 -0.71
C SER A 17 7.00 4.98 -1.14
N ASP A 18 6.56 3.74 -1.03
CA ASP A 18 7.31 2.57 -1.45
C ASP A 18 6.33 1.43 -1.78
N GLU A 19 6.79 0.45 -2.55
CA GLU A 19 5.99 -0.71 -2.90
C GLU A 19 6.38 -1.97 -2.12
N THR A 20 5.42 -2.88 -2.03
CA THR A 20 5.65 -4.22 -1.54
C THR A 20 4.87 -5.24 -2.33
N PHE A 21 5.34 -6.49 -2.29
CA PHE A 21 4.82 -7.56 -3.13
C PHE A 21 4.23 -8.68 -2.30
N PHE A 22 3.10 -9.21 -2.77
CA PHE A 22 2.45 -10.41 -2.27
C PHE A 22 2.41 -11.48 -3.35
N GLU A 23 2.66 -12.73 -2.96
CA GLU A 23 2.47 -13.87 -3.85
C GLU A 23 1.03 -13.92 -4.35
N GLU A 24 0.85 -14.09 -5.66
CA GLU A 24 -0.47 -14.26 -6.21
C GLU A 24 -1.11 -15.54 -5.69
N SER A 25 -2.35 -15.37 -5.24
CA SER A 25 -3.15 -16.43 -4.66
C SER A 25 -4.56 -16.32 -5.21
N GLU A 26 -4.95 -17.31 -6.01
CA GLU A 26 -6.30 -17.49 -6.51
C GLU A 26 -7.12 -18.37 -5.55
N LYS A 27 -6.84 -18.27 -4.25
CA LYS A 27 -7.56 -19.04 -3.23
C LYS A 27 -9.07 -18.80 -3.36
N GLY A 28 -9.82 -19.91 -3.39
CA GLY A 28 -11.27 -19.91 -3.61
C GLY A 28 -11.70 -19.98 -5.09
N ASN A 29 -10.78 -19.90 -6.05
CA ASN A 29 -11.10 -20.09 -7.46
C ASN A 29 -11.19 -21.59 -7.80
N ARG A 30 -12.33 -22.03 -8.35
CA ARG A 30 -12.56 -23.41 -8.81
C ARG A 30 -12.06 -23.66 -10.23
N HIS A 31 -11.80 -22.60 -10.99
CA HIS A 31 -11.38 -22.65 -12.40
C HIS A 31 -10.03 -21.96 -12.58
N LEU A 32 -8.96 -22.65 -12.18
CA LEU A 32 -7.59 -22.14 -12.29
C LEU A 32 -7.08 -22.35 -13.72
N LYS A 33 -6.43 -21.31 -14.29
CA LYS A 33 -5.73 -21.40 -15.59
C LYS A 33 -4.35 -22.07 -15.49
N ARG A 34 -3.88 -22.30 -14.26
CA ARG A 34 -2.59 -22.88 -13.92
C ARG A 34 -2.77 -24.04 -12.93
N PRO A 35 -1.76 -24.90 -12.75
CA PRO A 35 -1.82 -25.95 -11.74
C PRO A 35 -2.09 -25.40 -10.32
N PRO A 36 -2.90 -26.10 -9.50
CA PRO A 36 -3.08 -25.75 -8.09
C PRO A 36 -1.76 -25.73 -7.33
N ARG A 37 -1.58 -24.70 -6.47
CA ARG A 37 -0.43 -24.61 -5.55
C ARG A 37 -0.55 -25.63 -4.43
N LYS A 38 0.53 -26.35 -4.10
CA LYS A 38 0.57 -27.25 -2.93
C LYS A 38 1.23 -26.53 -1.74
N ARG A 39 0.66 -26.72 -0.55
CA ARG A 39 1.15 -26.05 0.67
C ARG A 39 2.62 -26.43 0.93
N GLY A 40 3.47 -25.43 1.13
CA GLY A 40 4.86 -25.60 1.57
C GLY A 40 5.86 -26.11 0.52
N THR A 41 5.42 -26.41 -0.71
CA THR A 41 6.26 -27.06 -1.73
C THR A 41 6.55 -26.21 -2.95
N ASP A 42 5.80 -25.12 -3.16
CA ASP A 42 6.05 -24.28 -4.33
C ASP A 42 7.29 -23.41 -4.17
N PRO A 43 8.22 -23.42 -5.14
CA PRO A 43 9.38 -22.57 -5.12
C PRO A 43 8.94 -21.11 -5.11
N LYS A 44 9.39 -20.35 -4.11
CA LYS A 44 9.22 -18.90 -4.10
C LYS A 44 10.06 -18.34 -5.23
N SER A 45 9.43 -17.86 -6.29
CA SER A 45 10.16 -17.13 -7.34
C SER A 45 10.86 -15.92 -6.71
N SER A 46 12.19 -15.88 -6.77
CA SER A 46 12.97 -14.71 -6.40
C SER A 46 12.75 -13.59 -7.43
N GLY A 47 12.84 -12.32 -7.00
CA GLY A 47 12.65 -11.16 -7.87
C GLY A 47 11.19 -10.76 -8.14
N ILE A 48 11.00 -9.68 -8.89
CA ILE A 48 9.67 -9.19 -9.31
C ILE A 48 9.20 -10.07 -10.47
N SER A 49 8.46 -11.13 -10.16
CA SER A 49 7.83 -12.00 -11.16
C SER A 49 6.42 -11.52 -11.48
N ASP A 50 5.89 -11.89 -12.65
CA ASP A 50 4.53 -11.56 -13.09
C ASP A 50 3.44 -12.17 -12.18
N ASN A 51 3.83 -13.06 -11.27
CA ASN A 51 2.96 -13.73 -10.31
C ASN A 51 2.92 -13.05 -8.94
N LYS A 52 3.36 -11.78 -8.85
CA LYS A 52 3.31 -11.00 -7.60
C LYS A 52 2.36 -9.84 -7.73
N ALA A 53 1.41 -9.76 -6.80
CA ALA A 53 0.54 -8.60 -6.65
C ALA A 53 1.33 -7.45 -6.01
N LYS A 54 1.33 -6.30 -6.69
CA LYS A 54 1.92 -5.05 -6.21
C LYS A 54 0.98 -4.37 -5.23
N VAL A 55 1.54 -3.87 -4.14
CA VAL A 55 0.87 -2.98 -3.19
C VAL A 55 1.75 -1.75 -3.01
N ILE A 56 1.23 -0.57 -3.32
CA ILE A 56 1.89 0.69 -3.04
C ILE A 56 1.39 1.18 -1.68
N VAL A 57 2.32 1.58 -0.82
CA VAL A 57 2.01 2.17 0.48
C VAL A 57 2.58 3.58 0.49
N THR A 58 1.71 4.56 0.73
CA THR A 58 2.08 5.96 0.85
C THR A 58 1.65 6.47 2.20
N THR A 59 2.55 7.10 2.93
CA THR A 59 2.26 7.67 4.23
C THR A 59 3.02 8.95 4.50
N ASP A 60 2.59 9.72 5.49
CA ASP A 60 3.24 10.95 5.90
C ASP A 60 3.49 10.97 7.42
N ARG A 61 4.04 12.08 7.93
CA ARG A 61 4.29 12.24 9.37
C ARG A 61 3.03 12.37 10.22
N LYS A 62 1.89 12.76 9.63
CA LYS A 62 0.59 12.83 10.31
C LYS A 62 -0.09 11.45 10.39
N ASN A 63 0.54 10.41 9.84
CA ASN A 63 0.01 9.06 9.67
C ASN A 63 -1.22 9.00 8.75
N ASP A 64 -1.33 9.94 7.81
CA ASP A 64 -2.22 9.73 6.68
C ASP A 64 -1.65 8.55 5.88
N LEU A 65 -2.47 7.51 5.76
CA LEU A 65 -2.04 6.22 5.21
C LEU A 65 -2.90 5.87 4.00
N ASN A 66 -2.24 5.67 2.87
CA ASN A 66 -2.84 5.14 1.66
C ASN A 66 -2.17 3.81 1.29
N MET A 67 -2.97 2.83 0.91
CA MET A 67 -2.52 1.48 0.57
C MET A 67 -3.35 0.97 -0.59
N THR A 68 -2.71 0.76 -1.74
CA THR A 68 -3.42 0.42 -2.97
C THR A 68 -2.78 -0.78 -3.64
N ARG A 69 -3.61 -1.75 -4.05
CA ARG A 69 -3.19 -2.87 -4.89
C ARG A 69 -3.17 -2.43 -6.36
N CYS A 70 -2.01 -2.47 -7.01
CA CYS A 70 -1.80 -1.98 -8.39
C CYS A 70 -1.54 -3.10 -9.40
N GLY A 71 -2.36 -4.15 -9.41
CA GLY A 71 -2.17 -5.27 -10.35
C GLY A 71 -0.92 -6.11 -10.05
N LYS A 72 -0.22 -6.58 -11.09
CA LYS A 72 0.94 -7.50 -11.00
C LYS A 72 2.16 -7.04 -11.79
N GLY A 73 3.30 -7.68 -11.55
CA GLY A 73 4.54 -7.46 -12.31
C GLY A 73 5.33 -6.25 -11.81
N ARG A 74 6.13 -5.63 -12.69
CA ARG A 74 6.98 -4.47 -12.35
C ARG A 74 6.18 -3.21 -12.05
N LEU A 75 6.69 -2.39 -11.13
CA LEU A 75 6.10 -1.11 -10.77
C LEU A 75 6.22 -0.13 -11.95
N THR A 76 5.12 0.53 -12.31
CA THR A 76 5.06 1.54 -13.37
C THR A 76 4.67 2.91 -12.80
N LYS A 77 4.89 3.98 -13.58
CA LYS A 77 4.44 5.33 -13.20
C LYS A 77 2.92 5.42 -13.09
N ALA A 78 2.20 4.69 -13.94
CA ALA A 78 0.74 4.63 -13.93
C ALA A 78 0.22 4.02 -12.63
N ASP A 79 0.88 2.97 -12.11
CA ASP A 79 0.51 2.36 -10.83
C ASP A 79 0.61 3.38 -9.68
N ILE A 80 1.66 4.21 -9.67
CA ILE A 80 1.87 5.24 -8.64
C ILE A 80 0.77 6.31 -8.74
N ALA A 81 0.48 6.79 -9.95
CA ALA A 81 -0.56 7.77 -10.20
C ALA A 81 -1.95 7.25 -9.79
N GLU A 82 -2.29 6.02 -10.18
CA GLU A 82 -3.54 5.36 -9.80
C GLU A 82 -3.63 5.16 -8.28
N SER A 83 -2.54 4.75 -7.64
CA SER A 83 -2.50 4.55 -6.19
C SER A 83 -2.83 5.82 -5.42
N LEU A 84 -2.26 6.96 -5.83
CA LEU A 84 -2.50 8.24 -5.19
C LEU A 84 -3.89 8.80 -5.52
N GLY A 85 -4.44 8.47 -6.70
CA GLY A 85 -5.76 8.89 -7.17
C GLY A 85 -5.81 10.35 -7.63
N THR A 86 -5.21 11.25 -6.84
CA THR A 86 -4.94 12.64 -7.20
C THR A 86 -3.45 12.92 -7.09
N PRO A 87 -2.86 13.75 -7.98
CA PRO A 87 -1.48 14.19 -7.83
C PRO A 87 -1.21 14.84 -6.47
N LEU A 88 0.00 14.65 -5.96
CA LEU A 88 0.47 15.35 -4.75
C LEU A 88 0.65 16.84 -5.04
N ASP A 89 0.47 17.66 -4.01
CA ASP A 89 0.72 19.10 -4.10
C ASP A 89 2.19 19.40 -4.42
N LYS A 90 2.45 20.50 -5.15
CA LYS A 90 3.79 20.84 -5.67
C LYS A 90 4.82 21.14 -4.58
N ASP A 91 4.38 21.52 -3.40
CA ASP A 91 5.21 21.80 -2.22
C ASP A 91 5.57 20.53 -1.44
N VAL A 92 4.94 19.39 -1.75
CA VAL A 92 5.25 18.10 -1.15
C VAL A 92 6.57 17.55 -1.68
N ILE A 93 7.38 17.03 -0.76
CA ILE A 93 8.60 16.28 -1.03
C ILE A 93 8.28 14.80 -0.98
N LEU A 94 8.37 14.14 -2.13
CA LEU A 94 8.23 12.70 -2.26
C LEU A 94 9.54 12.02 -1.83
N CYS A 95 9.47 11.12 -0.88
CA CYS A 95 10.55 10.26 -0.43
C CYS A 95 10.24 8.83 -0.86
N SER A 96 11.10 8.22 -1.66
CA SER A 96 10.96 6.82 -2.08
C SER A 96 12.31 6.16 -2.19
N ASP A 97 12.28 4.87 -2.52
CA ASP A 97 13.47 4.15 -2.94
C ASP A 97 14.00 4.67 -4.30
N GLY A 98 15.08 4.06 -4.78
CA GLY A 98 15.70 4.41 -6.06
C GLY A 98 14.97 3.93 -7.31
N HIS A 99 13.74 3.40 -7.23
CA HIS A 99 13.07 2.83 -8.38
C HIS A 99 12.75 3.90 -9.45
N VAL A 100 13.03 3.59 -10.71
CA VAL A 100 12.93 4.53 -11.85
C VAL A 100 11.52 5.09 -12.02
N SER A 101 10.49 4.28 -11.71
CA SER A 101 9.09 4.70 -11.76
C SER A 101 8.77 5.85 -10.82
N TYR A 102 9.35 5.90 -9.61
CA TYR A 102 9.16 7.03 -8.69
C TYR A 102 9.83 8.30 -9.20
N LYS A 103 11.06 8.18 -9.72
CA LYS A 103 11.77 9.31 -10.35
C LYS A 103 10.97 9.87 -11.53
N GLY A 104 10.44 8.98 -12.38
CA GLY A 104 9.64 9.39 -13.52
C GLY A 104 8.32 10.04 -13.11
N TYR A 105 7.61 9.49 -12.13
CA TYR A 105 6.39 10.09 -11.59
C TYR A 105 6.65 11.50 -11.02
N ALA A 106 7.72 11.67 -10.24
CA ALA A 106 8.06 12.96 -9.67
C ALA A 106 8.41 14.00 -10.74
N ASN A 107 9.14 13.61 -11.78
CA ASN A 107 9.46 14.49 -12.90
C ASN A 107 8.19 14.94 -13.64
N ASP A 108 7.30 14.00 -13.98
CA ASP A 108 6.05 14.28 -14.71
C ASP A 108 5.13 15.23 -13.92
N ASN A 109 5.18 15.19 -12.59
CA ASN A 109 4.35 16.02 -11.70
C ASN A 109 5.10 17.23 -11.11
N HIS A 110 6.35 17.48 -11.52
CA HIS A 110 7.20 18.57 -11.02
C HIS A 110 7.37 18.58 -9.49
N LEU A 111 7.50 17.40 -8.88
CA LEU A 111 7.67 17.23 -7.45
C LEU A 111 9.15 17.21 -7.04
N LYS A 112 9.45 17.69 -5.84
CA LYS A 112 10.76 17.46 -5.22
C LYS A 112 10.85 15.98 -4.83
N HIS A 113 11.86 15.28 -5.36
CA HIS A 113 12.06 13.85 -5.09
C HIS A 113 13.36 13.61 -4.31
N VAL A 114 13.21 12.98 -3.14
CA VAL A 114 14.33 12.53 -2.32
C VAL A 114 14.41 11.02 -2.40
N VAL A 115 15.43 10.54 -3.13
CA VAL A 115 15.75 9.12 -3.18
C VAL A 115 16.51 8.70 -1.93
N LEU A 116 16.00 7.70 -1.23
CA LEU A 116 16.62 7.05 -0.08
C LEU A 116 17.01 5.63 -0.46
N ARG A 117 18.31 5.37 -0.49
CA ARG A 117 18.89 4.14 -1.01
C ARG A 117 19.26 3.19 0.12
N ASP A 118 18.51 2.10 0.24
CA ASP A 118 18.76 1.10 1.28
C ASP A 118 20.04 0.29 1.02
N ASP A 119 20.43 0.12 -0.25
CA ASP A 119 21.64 -0.56 -0.71
C ASP A 119 22.92 0.06 -0.13
N ILE A 120 22.94 1.38 0.10
CA ILE A 120 24.06 2.09 0.72
C ILE A 120 23.76 2.44 2.19
N LYS A 121 22.77 1.77 2.80
CA LYS A 121 22.28 2.02 4.17
C LYS A 121 21.85 3.48 4.41
N GLN A 122 21.54 4.23 3.37
CA GLN A 122 21.13 5.63 3.45
C GLN A 122 19.60 5.72 3.63
N ARG A 123 19.14 5.31 4.81
CA ARG A 123 17.71 5.34 5.21
C ARG A 123 17.24 6.70 5.70
N VAL A 124 18.19 7.60 5.94
CA VAL A 124 17.96 8.99 6.35
C VAL A 124 18.84 9.89 5.49
N LYS A 125 18.26 10.94 4.92
CA LYS A 125 19.00 11.97 4.19
C LYS A 125 18.73 13.33 4.83
N GLN A 126 19.80 14.09 5.07
CA GLN A 126 19.74 15.42 5.70
C GLN A 126 18.97 15.45 7.03
N GLU A 127 18.97 14.34 7.79
CA GLU A 127 18.29 14.17 9.09
C GLU A 127 16.76 14.42 9.11
N ARG A 128 16.15 14.70 7.94
CA ARG A 128 14.74 15.11 7.82
C ARG A 128 13.92 14.19 6.92
N PHE A 129 14.56 13.44 6.03
CA PHE A 129 13.89 12.53 5.12
C PHE A 129 14.07 11.09 5.58
N HIS A 130 12.98 10.36 5.72
CA HIS A 130 12.95 8.98 6.19
C HIS A 130 12.14 8.12 5.20
N ILE A 131 12.46 6.84 5.12
CA ILE A 131 11.65 5.80 4.44
C ILE A 131 11.25 4.69 5.41
N GLN A 132 11.57 4.89 6.69
CA GLN A 132 11.46 3.86 7.72
C GLN A 132 10.01 3.60 8.11
N HIS A 133 9.11 4.58 7.97
CA HIS A 133 7.71 4.39 8.31
C HIS A 133 7.04 3.44 7.32
N VAL A 134 7.25 3.66 6.01
CA VAL A 134 6.70 2.76 4.99
C VAL A 134 7.29 1.37 5.11
N ASN A 135 8.60 1.24 5.32
CA ASN A 135 9.24 -0.06 5.55
C ASN A 135 8.70 -0.78 6.80
N SER A 136 8.44 -0.04 7.88
CA SER A 136 7.80 -0.57 9.08
C SER A 136 6.37 -1.03 8.80
N LEU A 137 5.60 -0.26 8.03
CA LEU A 137 4.25 -0.62 7.59
C LEU A 137 4.25 -1.87 6.71
N HIS A 138 5.19 -2.00 5.76
CA HIS A 138 5.37 -3.21 4.96
C HIS A 138 5.55 -4.45 5.82
N ASN A 139 6.48 -4.38 6.79
CA ASN A 139 6.76 -5.48 7.70
C ASN A 139 5.54 -5.82 8.57
N ARG A 140 4.86 -4.82 9.12
CA ARG A 140 3.66 -5.02 9.95
C ARG A 140 2.51 -5.60 9.14
N LEU A 141 2.28 -5.12 7.91
CA LEU A 141 1.26 -5.64 7.02
C LEU A 141 1.51 -7.11 6.70
N LYS A 142 2.73 -7.46 6.27
CA LYS A 142 3.10 -8.84 5.94
C LYS A 142 2.96 -9.76 7.14
N LYS A 143 3.42 -9.33 8.32
CA LYS A 143 3.26 -10.09 9.57
C LYS A 143 1.79 -10.26 9.92
N TRP A 144 0.99 -9.20 9.87
CA TRP A 144 -0.45 -9.25 10.16
C TRP A 144 -1.17 -10.21 9.21
N ILE A 145 -0.90 -10.13 7.91
CA ILE A 145 -1.49 -11.07 6.94
C ILE A 145 -1.11 -12.51 7.26
N ALA A 146 0.18 -12.76 7.54
CA ALA A 146 0.68 -14.11 7.80
C ALA A 146 0.25 -14.70 9.15
N SER A 147 0.13 -13.87 10.19
CA SER A 147 -0.23 -14.32 11.55
C SER A 147 -1.74 -14.45 11.74
N THR A 148 -2.52 -13.60 11.08
CA THR A 148 -3.97 -13.55 11.27
C THR A 148 -4.70 -14.44 10.27
N PHE A 149 -4.13 -14.66 9.08
CA PHE A 149 -4.79 -15.40 8.01
C PHE A 149 -3.94 -16.55 7.48
N TRP A 150 -4.58 -17.71 7.26
CA TRP A 150 -3.96 -18.91 6.68
C TRP A 150 -3.92 -18.83 5.14
N GLY A 151 -3.29 -17.77 4.63
CA GLY A 151 -3.25 -17.42 3.22
C GLY A 151 -4.49 -16.63 2.76
N VAL A 152 -4.25 -15.53 2.05
CA VAL A 152 -5.28 -14.64 1.50
C VAL A 152 -5.39 -14.80 -0.01
N SER A 153 -6.57 -14.51 -0.56
CA SER A 153 -6.77 -14.43 -2.00
C SER A 153 -6.43 -13.02 -2.48
N THR A 154 -5.59 -12.89 -3.50
CA THR A 154 -5.20 -11.56 -4.03
C THR A 154 -6.36 -10.82 -4.68
N LYS A 155 -7.43 -11.53 -5.05
CA LYS A 155 -8.72 -10.95 -5.47
C LYS A 155 -9.26 -9.94 -4.45
N TYR A 156 -9.11 -10.26 -3.16
CA TYR A 156 -9.61 -9.44 -2.05
C TYR A 156 -8.52 -8.66 -1.34
N LEU A 157 -7.29 -8.59 -1.90
CA LEU A 157 -6.15 -7.96 -1.24
C LEU A 157 -6.46 -6.53 -0.80
N GLN A 158 -7.13 -5.73 -1.65
CA GLN A 158 -7.51 -4.35 -1.32
C GLN A 158 -8.40 -4.27 -0.06
N ASN A 159 -9.31 -5.23 0.15
CA ASN A 159 -10.16 -5.26 1.34
C ASN A 159 -9.33 -5.53 2.60
N TYR A 160 -8.34 -6.42 2.52
CA TYR A 160 -7.39 -6.64 3.62
C TYR A 160 -6.52 -5.42 3.88
N LEU A 161 -6.09 -4.69 2.85
CA LEU A 161 -5.36 -3.42 3.01
C LEU A 161 -6.21 -2.37 3.73
N ASN A 162 -7.48 -2.23 3.33
CA ASN A 162 -8.42 -1.31 3.97
C ASN A 162 -8.64 -1.68 5.45
N TRP A 163 -8.80 -2.96 5.76
CA TRP A 163 -8.90 -3.42 7.15
C TRP A 163 -7.62 -3.13 7.93
N PHE A 164 -6.45 -3.48 7.38
CA PHE A 164 -5.19 -3.17 8.03
C PHE A 164 -5.04 -1.68 8.32
N LYS A 165 -5.43 -0.81 7.38
CA LYS A 165 -5.49 0.65 7.59
C LYS A 165 -6.32 1.00 8.83
N VAL A 166 -7.56 0.52 8.93
CA VAL A 166 -8.43 0.75 10.11
C VAL A 166 -7.76 0.27 11.41
N VAL A 167 -7.14 -0.92 11.40
CA VAL A 167 -6.43 -1.45 12.57
C VAL A 167 -5.32 -0.50 13.01
N VAL A 168 -4.52 0.01 12.08
CA VAL A 168 -3.33 0.79 12.43
C VAL A 168 -3.60 2.28 12.66
N THR A 169 -4.64 2.86 12.05
CA THR A 169 -4.94 4.30 12.17
C THR A 169 -6.00 4.61 13.21
N VAL A 170 -6.97 3.71 13.41
CA VAL A 170 -8.14 3.93 14.28
C VAL A 170 -8.06 3.08 15.53
N LEU A 171 -8.07 1.75 15.38
CA LEU A 171 -8.20 0.85 16.54
C LEU A 171 -7.01 0.96 17.49
N LYS A 172 -5.79 1.19 16.99
CA LYS A 172 -4.63 1.43 17.84
C LYS A 172 -4.70 2.68 18.73
N LYS A 173 -5.53 3.67 18.37
CA LYS A 173 -5.64 4.94 19.11
C LYS A 173 -6.83 4.96 20.07
N GLU A 174 -7.74 4.00 19.96
CA GLU A 174 -9.02 3.99 20.65
C GLU A 174 -9.10 2.78 21.57
N ALA A 175 -9.30 3.02 22.88
CA ALA A 175 -9.45 1.93 23.84
C ALA A 175 -10.74 1.13 23.60
N ASN A 176 -11.80 1.79 23.12
CA ASN A 176 -13.07 1.15 22.79
C ASN A 176 -13.21 0.96 21.28
N HIS A 177 -12.77 -0.20 20.80
CA HIS A 177 -12.84 -0.56 19.39
C HIS A 177 -14.27 -0.56 18.82
N ALA A 178 -15.28 -0.95 19.62
CA ALA A 178 -16.67 -1.00 19.15
C ALA A 178 -17.19 0.41 18.84
N ASN A 179 -16.95 1.38 19.72
CA ASN A 179 -17.32 2.77 19.49
C ASN A 179 -16.57 3.38 18.31
N ALA A 180 -15.29 3.06 18.16
CA ALA A 180 -14.49 3.55 17.04
C ALA A 180 -15.02 3.03 15.69
N LEU A 181 -15.35 1.74 15.61
CA LEU A 181 -15.96 1.14 14.42
C LEU A 181 -17.36 1.70 14.14
N LEU A 182 -18.18 1.88 15.18
CA LEU A 182 -19.51 2.49 15.04
C LEU A 182 -19.41 3.92 14.50
N ARG A 183 -18.48 4.74 15.03
CA ARG A 183 -18.25 6.09 14.49
C ARG A 183 -17.86 6.05 13.02
N LEU A 184 -16.94 5.18 12.65
CA LEU A 184 -16.54 5.02 11.24
C LEU A 184 -17.71 4.61 10.34
N SER A 185 -18.53 3.64 10.75
CA SER A 185 -19.68 3.20 9.95
C SER A 185 -20.73 4.31 9.80
N MET A 186 -20.84 5.18 10.81
CA MET A 186 -21.79 6.30 10.81
C MET A 186 -21.27 7.53 10.06
N MET A 187 -19.94 7.70 9.92
CA MET A 187 -19.33 8.77 9.10
C MET A 187 -19.51 8.55 7.60
N GLU A 188 -19.85 7.33 7.16
CA GLU A 188 -19.99 6.96 5.76
C GLU A 188 -21.45 6.68 5.32
N ASN A 189 -22.34 7.68 5.36
CA ASN A 189 -23.52 7.71 4.46
C ASN A 189 -23.15 7.98 2.97
N LYS A 190 -21.87 7.77 2.61
CA LYS A 190 -21.33 7.85 1.23
C LYS A 190 -20.42 6.66 0.84
N ALA A 191 -20.22 5.66 1.72
CA ALA A 191 -19.56 4.42 1.30
C ALA A 191 -20.61 3.35 1.04
N LEU A 192 -21.03 3.25 -0.21
CA LEU A 192 -21.66 2.03 -0.70
C LEU A 192 -20.62 0.92 -0.63
N PHE A 193 -20.74 0.06 0.38
CA PHE A 193 -20.20 -1.30 0.32
C PHE A 193 -20.98 -2.05 -0.75
N VAL A 194 -20.61 -1.86 -2.03
CA VAL A 194 -21.10 -2.71 -3.10
C VAL A 194 -20.40 -4.06 -2.96
N THR A 195 -21.07 -4.98 -2.27
CA THR A 195 -20.83 -6.41 -2.43
C THR A 195 -21.14 -6.78 -3.88
N GLN A 196 -20.16 -7.38 -4.57
CA GLN A 196 -20.42 -8.12 -5.81
C GLN A 196 -21.25 -9.37 -5.50
#